data_AF-S4PAT7-F1
#
_entry.id   AF-S4PAT7-F1
#
_cell.length_a   1.000
_cell.length_b   1.000
_cell.length_c   1.000
_cell.angle_alpha   90.00
_cell.angle_beta   90.00
_cell.angle_gamma   90.00
#
_symmetry.space_group_name_H-M   'P 1'
#
loop_
_entity.id
_entity.type
_entity.pdbx_description
1 polymer ?
#
loop_
_entity_poly.entity_id
_entity_poly.type
_entity_poly.pdbx_seq_one_letter_code
_entity_poly.pdbx_strand_id
1 'polypeptide(L)'
;MNDPYFAEEFNKPEFKIKKSKTKTQDVEENSSGDEEKRKAELELLLDEDDIKDHFSLNKIQESENINRKSKRKRKLKEKVKEQKEAAPDFDINLDDRRFAALYDSHLFNIDPTDPNFKKTKNMEKLIQEKLKRRPTDDPVSEVKP
;
A
#
# COMPACT_ATOMS: atom_id res chain seq x y z
N MET A 1 24.59 -4.70 -26.76
CA MET A 1 24.23 -3.55 -25.91
C MET A 1 25.42 -2.59 -26.00
N ASN A 2 25.39 -1.63 -26.91
CA ASN A 2 26.46 -0.62 -27.08
C ASN A 2 25.82 0.74 -26.80
N ASP A 3 25.76 1.11 -25.52
CA ASP A 3 25.26 2.43 -25.11
C ASP A 3 26.36 3.48 -25.32
N PRO A 4 26.14 4.52 -26.13
CA PRO A 4 27.11 5.60 -26.35
C PRO A 4 27.52 6.31 -25.06
N TYR A 5 26.63 6.39 -24.07
CA TYR A 5 26.86 7.11 -22.82
C TYR A 5 28.00 6.49 -22.00
N PHE A 6 28.08 5.15 -21.96
CA PHE A 6 29.11 4.42 -21.22
C PHE A 6 30.36 4.07 -22.05
N ALA A 7 30.35 4.36 -23.35
CA ALA A 7 31.43 3.97 -24.26
C ALA A 7 32.79 4.61 -23.89
N GLU A 8 32.79 5.81 -23.33
CA GLU A 8 34.02 6.46 -22.85
C GLU A 8 34.52 5.85 -21.53
N GLU A 9 33.62 5.35 -20.68
CA GLU A 9 33.95 4.70 -19.41
C GLU A 9 34.80 3.44 -19.60
N PHE A 10 34.44 2.60 -20.59
CA PHE A 10 35.15 1.35 -20.89
C PHE A 10 36.53 1.55 -21.55
N ASN A 11 36.82 2.75 -22.03
CA ASN A 11 38.11 3.09 -22.64
C ASN A 11 39.17 3.54 -21.63
N LYS A 12 38.80 3.70 -20.34
CA LYS A 12 39.70 4.04 -19.24
C LYS A 12 40.74 2.93 -19.01
N PRO A 13 41.99 3.26 -18.62
CA PRO A 13 43.09 2.29 -18.49
C PRO A 13 42.85 1.24 -17.37
N GLU A 14 41.95 1.53 -16.43
CA GLU A 14 41.57 0.63 -15.33
C GLU A 14 40.84 -0.65 -15.80
N PHE A 15 40.16 -0.62 -16.95
CA PHE A 15 39.40 -1.75 -17.49
C PHE A 15 40.12 -2.52 -18.62
N LYS A 16 41.34 -2.10 -19.00
CA LYS A 16 42.13 -2.75 -20.06
C LYS A 16 42.89 -3.96 -19.51
N ILE A 17 42.20 -5.09 -19.35
CA ILE A 17 42.82 -6.37 -18.99
C ILE A 17 43.72 -6.84 -20.15
N LYS A 18 45.03 -6.92 -19.90
CA LYS A 18 46.00 -7.47 -20.85
C LYS A 18 45.70 -8.95 -21.06
N LYS A 19 45.43 -9.35 -22.31
CA LYS A 19 45.23 -10.76 -22.70
C LYS A 19 46.52 -11.55 -22.53
N SER A 20 46.75 -12.16 -21.36
CA SER A 20 47.75 -13.22 -21.19
C SER A 20 47.09 -14.59 -21.37
N LYS A 21 47.46 -15.28 -22.45
CA LYS A 21 47.17 -16.69 -22.68
C LYS A 21 47.99 -17.54 -21.70
N THR A 22 47.43 -18.02 -20.58
CA THR A 22 47.69 -19.37 -20.00
C THR A 22 46.87 -19.60 -18.73
N LYS A 23 46.49 -20.87 -18.51
CA LYS A 23 45.87 -21.47 -17.32
C LYS A 23 44.36 -21.31 -17.12
N THR A 24 43.64 -22.15 -17.85
CA THR A 24 42.51 -22.94 -17.35
C THR A 24 42.92 -23.77 -16.12
N GLN A 25 41.97 -24.00 -15.20
CA GLN A 25 42.09 -24.72 -13.90
C GLN A 25 42.61 -23.88 -12.72
N ASP A 26 41.69 -23.21 -11.99
CA ASP A 26 41.64 -23.22 -10.50
C ASP A 26 40.64 -22.23 -9.88
N VAL A 27 39.84 -21.48 -10.65
CA VAL A 27 38.92 -20.45 -10.07
C VAL A 27 37.43 -20.84 -10.17
N GLU A 28 37.10 -22.05 -10.64
CA GLU A 28 35.71 -22.46 -10.85
C GLU A 28 34.95 -22.85 -9.57
N GLU A 29 35.64 -23.09 -8.44
CA GLU A 29 34.95 -23.49 -7.19
C GLU A 29 34.59 -22.33 -6.25
N ASN A 30 35.12 -21.12 -6.47
CA ASN A 30 34.81 -19.95 -5.62
C ASN A 30 34.07 -18.81 -6.33
N SER A 31 33.92 -18.84 -7.66
CA SER A 31 33.16 -17.79 -8.38
C SER A 31 31.65 -18.03 -8.38
N SER A 32 31.21 -19.29 -8.26
CA SER A 32 29.78 -19.66 -8.26
C SER A 32 29.03 -19.01 -7.11
N GLY A 33 29.58 -19.03 -5.89
CA GLY A 33 28.96 -18.41 -4.72
C GLY A 33 28.89 -16.87 -4.81
N ASP A 34 29.89 -16.23 -5.41
CA ASP A 34 29.89 -14.77 -5.58
C ASP A 34 29.03 -14.32 -6.77
N GLU A 35 28.91 -15.14 -7.81
CA GLU A 35 27.95 -14.93 -8.90
C GLU A 35 26.51 -15.14 -8.44
N GLU A 36 26.25 -16.13 -7.58
CA GLU A 36 24.95 -16.34 -6.96
C GLU A 36 24.58 -15.18 -6.03
N LYS A 37 25.52 -14.70 -5.20
CA LYS A 37 25.29 -13.49 -4.38
C LYS A 37 25.02 -12.25 -5.24
N ARG A 38 25.78 -12.04 -6.32
CA ARG A 38 25.55 -10.91 -7.24
C ARG A 38 24.21 -11.02 -7.95
N LYS A 39 23.80 -12.24 -8.35
CA LYS A 39 22.47 -12.47 -8.93
C LYS A 39 21.36 -12.19 -7.91
N ALA A 40 21.52 -12.66 -6.67
CA ALA A 40 20.57 -12.40 -5.59
C ALA A 40 20.47 -10.91 -5.22
N GLU A 41 21.59 -10.18 -5.18
CA GLU A 41 21.60 -8.72 -4.98
C GLU A 41 20.88 -7.98 -6.13
N LEU A 42 21.07 -8.42 -7.38
CA LEU A 42 20.39 -7.85 -8.55
C LEU A 42 18.88 -8.17 -8.56
N GLU A 43 18.50 -9.38 -8.16
CA GLU A 43 17.10 -9.80 -8.01
C GLU A 43 16.40 -8.95 -6.94
N LEU A 44 17.03 -8.73 -5.78
CA LEU A 44 16.52 -7.83 -4.75
C LEU A 44 16.32 -6.39 -5.24
N LEU A 45 17.26 -5.87 -6.05
CA LEU A 45 17.18 -4.51 -6.59
C LEU A 45 16.07 -4.35 -7.65
N LEU A 46 15.75 -5.42 -8.36
CA LEU A 46 14.62 -5.46 -9.31
C LEU A 46 13.27 -5.65 -8.60
N ASP A 47 13.25 -6.35 -7.47
CA ASP A 47 12.05 -6.61 -6.68
C ASP A 47 11.49 -5.35 -5.96
N GLU A 48 12.30 -4.31 -5.76
CA GLU A 48 11.88 -3.08 -5.04
C GLU A 48 10.85 -2.22 -5.79
N ASP A 49 10.70 -2.40 -7.11
CA ASP A 49 9.79 -1.60 -7.94
C ASP A 49 8.35 -2.16 -7.97
N ASP A 50 8.14 -3.44 -7.70
CA ASP A 50 6.83 -4.11 -7.80
C ASP A 50 6.10 -4.37 -6.46
N ILE A 51 6.75 -4.14 -5.31
CA ILE A 51 6.20 -4.50 -3.98
C ILE A 51 5.49 -3.33 -3.25
N LYS A 52 5.40 -2.14 -3.86
CA LYS A 52 4.76 -1.00 -3.18
C LYS A 52 3.23 -1.05 -3.33
N ASP A 53 2.57 -1.70 -2.39
CA ASP A 53 1.12 -1.58 -2.16
C ASP A 53 0.76 -0.15 -1.72
N HIS A 54 0.70 0.77 -2.69
CA HIS A 54 0.33 2.14 -2.43
C HIS A 54 -1.15 2.25 -2.04
N PHE A 55 -1.40 2.94 -0.92
CA PHE A 55 -2.75 3.24 -0.47
C PHE A 55 -3.52 4.03 -1.52
N SER A 56 -4.53 3.39 -2.10
CA SER A 56 -5.38 3.96 -3.14
C SER A 56 -6.82 3.98 -2.66
N LEU A 57 -7.30 5.13 -2.20
CA LEU A 57 -8.66 5.29 -1.68
C LEU A 57 -9.73 4.85 -2.70
N ASN A 58 -9.52 5.17 -3.99
CA ASN A 58 -10.45 4.79 -5.06
C ASN A 58 -10.55 3.26 -5.20
N LYS A 59 -9.43 2.55 -5.18
CA LYS A 59 -9.37 1.07 -5.25
C LYS A 59 -10.08 0.43 -4.06
N ILE A 60 -9.91 1.00 -2.87
CA ILE A 60 -10.58 0.54 -1.64
C ILE A 60 -12.09 0.72 -1.78
N GLN A 61 -12.56 1.90 -2.19
CA GLN A 61 -13.98 2.18 -2.37
C GLN A 61 -14.65 1.26 -3.39
N GLU A 62 -14.00 1.00 -4.52
CA GLU A 62 -14.50 0.07 -5.53
C GLU A 62 -14.64 -1.34 -4.95
N SER A 63 -13.60 -1.83 -4.28
CA SER A 63 -13.58 -3.16 -3.65
C SER A 63 -14.69 -3.34 -2.59
N GLU A 64 -14.98 -2.29 -1.82
CA GLU A 64 -16.03 -2.30 -0.80
C GLU A 64 -17.43 -2.23 -1.43
N ASN A 65 -17.63 -1.37 -2.43
CA ASN A 65 -18.90 -1.18 -3.13
C ASN A 65 -19.33 -2.39 -3.97
N ILE A 66 -18.38 -3.18 -4.49
CA ILE A 66 -18.66 -4.42 -5.24
C ILE A 66 -19.46 -5.41 -4.40
N ASN A 67 -19.32 -5.40 -3.07
CA ASN A 67 -20.06 -6.32 -2.20
C ASN A 67 -21.57 -6.01 -2.12
N ARG A 68 -22.00 -4.79 -2.47
CA ARG A 68 -23.39 -4.33 -2.30
C ARG A 68 -24.26 -4.40 -3.57
N LYS A 69 -23.68 -4.62 -4.77
CA LYS A 69 -24.44 -4.59 -6.05
C LYS A 69 -24.59 -5.98 -6.70
N SER A 70 -25.80 -6.54 -6.59
CA SER A 70 -26.44 -7.61 -7.39
C SER A 70 -25.80 -9.01 -7.44
N LYS A 71 -26.66 -10.05 -7.34
CA LYS A 71 -26.36 -11.47 -7.58
C LYS A 71 -25.66 -11.73 -8.93
N ARG A 72 -25.80 -10.81 -9.91
CA ARG A 72 -25.22 -10.94 -11.26
C ARG A 72 -23.70 -10.70 -11.32
N LYS A 73 -23.12 -9.96 -10.36
CA LYS A 73 -21.65 -9.75 -10.27
C LYS A 73 -20.92 -10.77 -9.38
N ARG A 74 -21.63 -11.76 -8.83
CA ARG A 74 -21.05 -12.81 -7.98
C ARG A 74 -19.98 -13.66 -8.70
N LYS A 75 -20.05 -13.78 -10.03
CA LYS A 75 -19.01 -14.42 -10.87
C LYS A 75 -17.76 -13.56 -11.09
N LEU A 76 -17.87 -12.23 -11.02
CA LEU A 76 -16.70 -11.32 -11.04
C LEU A 76 -16.01 -11.28 -9.66
N LYS A 77 -16.73 -11.70 -8.62
CA LYS A 77 -16.27 -11.75 -7.24
C LYS A 77 -15.11 -12.73 -7.04
N GLU A 78 -15.00 -13.81 -7.81
CA GLU A 78 -13.87 -14.74 -7.72
C GLU A 78 -12.56 -14.09 -8.20
N LYS A 79 -12.57 -13.42 -9.37
CA LYS A 79 -11.39 -12.70 -9.89
C LYS A 79 -10.96 -11.52 -9.03
N VAL A 80 -11.90 -10.83 -8.38
CA VAL A 80 -11.59 -9.70 -7.49
C VAL A 80 -11.20 -10.18 -6.08
N LYS A 81 -11.66 -11.35 -5.64
CA LYS A 81 -11.32 -11.89 -4.31
C LYS A 81 -9.84 -12.28 -4.24
N GLU A 82 -9.27 -12.78 -5.33
CA GLU A 82 -7.82 -13.03 -5.47
C GLU A 82 -7.01 -11.72 -5.34
N GLN A 83 -7.51 -10.60 -5.87
CA GLN A 83 -6.91 -9.27 -5.64
C GLN A 83 -7.22 -8.67 -4.26
N LYS A 84 -8.26 -9.17 -3.58
CA LYS A 84 -8.70 -8.69 -2.27
C LYS A 84 -7.79 -9.19 -1.15
N GLU A 85 -7.07 -10.28 -1.39
CA GLU A 85 -6.06 -10.81 -0.45
C GLU A 85 -4.83 -9.91 -0.36
N ALA A 86 -4.61 -9.02 -1.34
CA ALA A 86 -3.47 -8.10 -1.33
C ALA A 86 -3.67 -6.84 -0.48
N ALA A 87 -4.91 -6.46 -0.12
CA ALA A 87 -5.14 -5.30 0.73
C ALA A 87 -5.30 -5.74 2.19
N PRO A 88 -4.42 -5.33 3.12
CA PRO A 88 -4.60 -5.64 4.54
C PRO A 88 -5.95 -5.09 5.03
N ASP A 89 -6.72 -5.91 5.74
CA ASP A 89 -8.02 -5.51 6.32
C ASP A 89 -7.72 -4.52 7.46
N PHE A 90 -7.72 -3.23 7.14
CA PHE A 90 -7.39 -2.16 8.08
C PHE A 90 -8.59 -1.81 8.95
N ASP A 91 -8.44 -1.97 10.26
CA ASP A 91 -9.46 -1.61 11.27
C ASP A 91 -8.99 -0.44 12.14
N ILE A 92 -9.88 0.54 12.36
CA ILE A 92 -9.62 1.72 13.18
C ILE A 92 -9.94 1.44 14.66
N ASN A 93 -9.08 1.93 15.56
CA ASN A 93 -9.36 1.97 16.99
C ASN A 93 -10.32 3.13 17.33
N LEU A 94 -11.51 2.79 17.83
CA LEU A 94 -12.58 3.75 18.18
C LEU A 94 -12.30 4.52 19.49
N ASP A 95 -11.36 4.04 20.31
CA ASP A 95 -11.00 4.63 21.60
C ASP A 95 -9.71 5.47 21.53
N ASP A 96 -9.21 5.72 20.32
CA ASP A 96 -8.03 6.56 20.12
C ASP A 96 -8.38 8.05 20.38
N ARG A 97 -7.65 8.66 21.33
CA ARG A 97 -7.79 10.06 21.73
C ARG A 97 -7.67 11.04 20.56
N ARG A 98 -6.91 10.70 19.51
CA ARG A 98 -6.77 11.54 18.32
C ARG A 98 -8.09 11.78 17.60
N PHE A 99 -9.05 10.87 17.73
CA PHE A 99 -10.37 10.97 17.13
C PHE A 99 -11.47 11.38 18.12
N ALA A 100 -11.14 11.69 19.38
CA ALA A 100 -12.12 12.07 20.40
C ALA A 100 -12.99 13.27 19.97
N ALA A 101 -12.37 14.26 19.32
CA ALA A 101 -13.04 15.47 18.85
C ALA A 101 -14.19 15.18 17.84
N LEU A 102 -14.15 14.04 17.15
CA LEU A 102 -15.21 13.58 16.25
C LEU A 102 -16.53 13.30 17.00
N TYR A 103 -16.42 12.87 18.24
CA TYR A 103 -17.55 12.51 19.10
C TYR A 103 -18.01 13.71 19.92
N ASP A 104 -17.08 14.52 20.42
CA ASP A 104 -17.37 15.59 21.38
C ASP A 104 -17.73 16.93 20.72
N SER A 105 -17.16 17.23 19.54
CA SER A 105 -17.34 18.53 18.89
C SER A 105 -18.12 18.42 17.59
N HIS A 106 -19.20 19.20 17.53
CA HIS A 106 -20.01 19.45 16.34
C HIS A 106 -19.23 19.91 15.09
N LEU A 107 -18.11 20.62 15.25
CA LEU A 107 -17.31 21.14 14.14
C LEU A 107 -16.65 20.05 13.30
N PHE A 108 -16.43 18.87 13.88
CA PHE A 108 -15.78 17.74 13.21
C PHE A 108 -16.77 16.63 12.85
N ASN A 109 -18.07 16.92 12.83
CA ASN A 109 -19.10 15.93 12.52
C ASN A 109 -18.94 15.38 11.10
N ILE A 110 -19.03 14.06 10.95
CA ILE A 110 -19.10 13.40 9.64
C ILE A 110 -20.52 13.56 9.10
N ASP A 111 -20.68 14.33 8.02
CA ASP A 111 -21.95 14.55 7.34
C ASP A 111 -22.05 13.70 6.06
N PRO A 112 -22.97 12.70 5.99
CA PRO A 112 -23.20 11.92 4.78
C PRO A 112 -23.78 12.72 3.60
N THR A 113 -24.28 13.93 3.83
CA THR A 113 -24.86 14.80 2.79
C THR A 113 -23.81 15.66 2.08
N ASP A 114 -22.60 15.77 2.64
CA ASP A 114 -21.49 16.50 2.01
C ASP A 114 -20.97 15.73 0.78
N PRO A 115 -20.79 16.37 -0.40
CA PRO A 115 -20.22 15.72 -1.58
C PRO A 115 -18.80 15.15 -1.36
N ASN A 116 -18.05 15.68 -0.40
CA ASN A 116 -16.73 15.17 -0.05
C ASN A 116 -16.77 13.90 0.79
N PHE A 117 -17.95 13.52 1.31
CA PHE A 117 -18.09 12.32 2.11
C PHE A 117 -17.76 11.05 1.31
N LYS A 118 -16.75 10.33 1.78
CA LYS A 118 -16.28 9.08 1.20
C LYS A 118 -16.79 7.92 2.06
N LYS A 119 -17.79 7.20 1.55
CA LYS A 119 -18.38 6.05 2.23
C LYS A 119 -17.43 4.86 2.21
N THR A 120 -16.68 4.68 3.29
CA THR A 120 -15.82 3.50 3.53
C THR A 120 -16.29 2.73 4.76
N LYS A 121 -15.88 1.46 4.88
CA LYS A 121 -16.20 0.58 6.04
C LYS A 121 -15.88 1.25 7.38
N ASN A 122 -14.72 1.91 7.47
CA ASN A 122 -14.28 2.54 8.70
C ASN A 122 -15.00 3.86 9.02
N MET A 123 -15.38 4.64 7.99
CA MET A 123 -16.22 5.83 8.20
C MET A 123 -17.61 5.43 8.72
N GLU A 124 -18.18 4.32 8.24
CA GLU A 124 -19.43 3.78 8.78
C GLU A 124 -19.30 3.36 10.25
N LYS A 125 -18.18 2.70 10.63
CA LYS A 125 -17.91 2.33 12.03
C LYS A 125 -17.85 3.55 12.96
N LEU A 126 -17.18 4.64 12.54
CA LEU A 126 -17.09 5.87 13.32
C LEU A 126 -18.47 6.51 13.55
N ILE A 127 -19.30 6.56 12.50
CA ILE A 127 -20.68 7.07 12.60
C ILE A 127 -21.51 6.21 13.56
N GLN A 128 -21.41 4.88 13.45
CA GLN A 128 -22.14 3.96 14.34
C GLN A 128 -21.71 4.11 15.80
N GLU A 129 -20.42 4.24 16.06
CA GLU A 129 -19.91 4.46 17.42
C GLU A 129 -20.41 5.79 17.98
N LYS A 130 -20.44 6.86 17.17
CA LYS A 130 -21.01 8.14 17.58
C LYS A 130 -22.51 8.03 17.91
N LEU A 131 -23.28 7.32 17.09
CA LEU A 131 -24.70 7.06 17.33
C LEU A 131 -24.90 6.26 18.63
N LYS A 132 -24.00 5.32 18.94
CA LYS A 132 -24.02 4.54 20.18
C LYS A 132 -23.65 5.38 21.41
N ARG A 133 -22.72 6.32 21.28
CA ARG A 133 -22.30 7.24 22.35
C ARG A 133 -23.34 8.30 22.65
N ARG A 134 -24.26 8.59 21.73
CA ARG A 134 -25.35 9.52 21.97
C ARG A 134 -26.29 8.89 23.01
N PRO A 135 -26.38 9.44 24.24
CA PRO A 135 -27.43 9.01 25.16
C PRO A 135 -28.78 9.33 24.54
N THR A 136 -29.79 8.49 24.79
CA THR A 136 -31.15 8.63 24.26
C THR A 136 -31.91 9.86 24.75
N ASP A 137 -31.27 10.76 25.50
CA ASP A 137 -31.86 11.97 26.06
C ASP A 137 -30.86 13.14 25.93
N ASP A 138 -31.16 14.11 25.06
CA ASP A 138 -30.61 15.46 25.19
C ASP A 138 -31.61 16.28 26.03
N PRO A 139 -31.40 16.52 27.34
CA PRO A 139 -31.93 17.73 27.96
C PRO A 139 -31.16 18.91 27.37
N VAL A 140 -31.93 19.78 26.70
CA VAL A 140 -31.62 21.17 26.32
C VAL A 140 -30.47 21.74 27.15
N SER A 141 -29.29 21.91 26.55
CA SER A 141 -28.19 22.61 27.20
C SER A 141 -28.55 24.08 27.34
N GLU A 142 -28.81 24.46 28.58
CA GLU A 142 -29.07 25.81 29.07
C GLU A 142 -27.96 26.77 28.62
N VAL A 143 -28.34 27.81 27.88
CA VAL A 143 -27.57 29.04 27.77
C VAL A 143 -27.64 29.71 29.14
N LYS A 144 -26.56 29.62 29.93
CA LYS A 144 -26.42 30.44 31.14
C LYS A 144 -26.22 31.92 30.75
N PRO A 145 -26.81 32.85 31.53
CA PRO A 145 -27.00 34.25 31.15
C PRO A 145 -25.70 35.05 31.11
#